data_AF-A0A7K5FIQ8-F1
#
_entry.id   AF-A0A7K5FIQ8-F1
#
_cell.length_a   1.000
_cell.length_b   1.000
_cell.length_c   1.000
_cell.angle_alpha   90.00
_cell.angle_beta   90.00
_cell.angle_gamma   90.00
#
_symmetry.space_group_name_H-M   'P 1'
#
loop_
_entity.id
_entity.type
_entity.pdbx_description
1 polymer ?
#
loop_
_entity_poly.entity_id
_entity_poly.type
_entity_poly.pdbx_seq_one_letter_code
_entity_poly.pdbx_strand_id
1 'polypeptide(L)'
;CDTIYKGFASCLISLGDSMVQSVRRQGDEGAEEVQELDTICKSWDDFHACASEVLSSCPEEAAAIWESLRQESRKIQFQGNLQELCSARGRLASARSSPAAETSQATLQGSATPLCPPFLALLILL
;
A
#
# COMPACT_ATOMS: atom_id res chain seq x y z
N CYS A 1 -14.74 0.67 -29.86
CA CYS A 1 -14.81 1.52 -28.65
C CYS A 1 -16.21 1.54 -28.03
N ASP A 2 -17.26 1.20 -28.78
CA ASP A 2 -18.69 1.38 -28.42
C ASP A 2 -19.16 0.66 -27.15
N THR A 3 -18.45 -0.39 -26.72
CA THR A 3 -18.82 -1.20 -25.55
C THR A 3 -18.07 -0.84 -24.27
N ILE A 4 -17.20 0.16 -24.29
CA ILE A 4 -16.34 0.51 -23.13
C ILE A 4 -17.17 0.92 -21.93
N TYR A 5 -18.20 1.75 -22.14
CA TYR A 5 -19.11 2.13 -21.05
C TYR A 5 -19.85 0.94 -20.46
N LYS A 6 -20.30 0.01 -21.30
CA LYS A 6 -20.95 -1.22 -20.85
C LYS A 6 -19.98 -2.10 -20.06
N GLY A 7 -18.75 -2.27 -20.55
CA GLY A 7 -17.71 -3.05 -19.89
C GLY A 7 -17.31 -2.46 -18.55
N PHE A 8 -17.03 -1.16 -18.51
CA PHE A 8 -16.67 -0.45 -17.28
C PHE A 8 -17.80 -0.47 -16.24
N ALA A 9 -19.04 -0.24 -16.67
CA ALA A 9 -20.21 -0.36 -15.80
C ALA A 9 -20.37 -1.79 -15.25
N SER A 10 -20.07 -2.82 -16.05
CA SER A 10 -20.07 -4.21 -15.59
C SER A 10 -18.99 -4.45 -14.52
N CYS A 11 -17.79 -3.89 -14.68
CA CYS A 11 -16.75 -3.94 -13.65
C CYS A 11 -17.20 -3.28 -12.34
N LEU A 12 -17.87 -2.12 -12.41
CA LEU A 12 -18.40 -1.42 -11.24
C LEU A 12 -19.49 -2.22 -10.51
N ILE A 13 -20.40 -2.86 -11.26
CA ILE A 13 -21.44 -3.71 -10.68
C ILE A 13 -20.81 -4.88 -9.93
N SER A 14 -19.84 -5.57 -10.55
CA SER A 14 -19.11 -6.67 -9.92
C SER A 14 -18.38 -6.25 -8.63
N LEU A 15 -17.80 -5.04 -8.61
CA LEU A 15 -17.18 -4.48 -7.40
C LEU A 15 -18.22 -4.34 -6.27
N GLY A 16 -19.37 -3.74 -6.57
CA GLY A 16 -20.47 -3.58 -5.62
C GLY A 16 -20.97 -4.92 -5.08
N ASP A 17 -21.19 -5.90 -5.95
CA ASP A 17 -21.65 -7.24 -5.56
C ASP A 17 -20.64 -7.95 -4.63
N SER A 18 -19.34 -7.81 -4.92
CA SER A 18 -18.26 -8.39 -4.11
C SER A 18 -18.21 -7.76 -2.70
N MET A 19 -18.40 -6.45 -2.60
CA MET A 19 -18.44 -5.73 -1.31
C MET A 19 -19.68 -6.07 -0.48
N VAL A 20 -20.83 -6.29 -1.11
CA VAL A 20 -22.03 -6.76 -0.38
C VAL A 20 -21.79 -8.15 0.23
N GLN A 21 -21.05 -9.02 -0.46
CA GLN A 21 -20.70 -10.34 0.06
C GLN A 21 -19.69 -10.27 1.21
N SER A 22 -18.75 -9.30 1.23
CA SER A 22 -17.82 -9.15 2.35
C SER A 22 -18.54 -8.71 3.62
N VAL A 23 -19.48 -7.76 3.52
CA VAL A 23 -20.29 -7.29 4.66
C VAL A 23 -21.23 -8.39 5.19
N ARG A 24 -21.83 -9.22 4.32
CA ARG A 24 -22.74 -10.28 4.77
C ARG A 24 -22.06 -11.37 5.60
N ARG A 25 -20.81 -11.74 5.27
CA ARG A 25 -20.05 -12.73 6.05
C ARG A 25 -19.78 -12.26 7.49
N GLN A 26 -19.68 -10.95 7.67
CA GLN A 26 -19.45 -10.28 8.95
C GLN A 26 -20.61 -10.40 9.95
N GLY A 27 -21.85 -10.50 9.45
CA GLY A 27 -23.05 -10.63 10.29
C GLY A 27 -23.24 -12.02 10.89
N ASP A 28 -22.54 -13.03 10.36
CA ASP A 28 -22.71 -14.44 10.71
C ASP A 28 -21.54 -14.97 11.54
N GLU A 29 -20.34 -14.40 11.37
CA GLU A 29 -19.14 -14.79 12.08
C GLU A 29 -18.33 -13.54 12.45
N GLY A 30 -17.91 -13.41 13.72
CA GLY A 30 -17.10 -12.30 14.22
C GLY A 30 -15.69 -12.30 13.61
N ALA A 31 -15.60 -11.98 12.33
CA ALA A 31 -14.37 -11.95 11.56
C ALA A 31 -13.44 -10.84 12.06
N GLU A 32 -12.14 -11.14 12.15
CA GLU A 32 -11.14 -10.12 12.47
C GLU A 32 -11.08 -9.04 11.37
N GLU A 33 -11.06 -7.78 11.79
CA GLU A 33 -11.01 -6.57 10.95
C GLU A 33 -9.93 -6.64 9.84
N VAL A 34 -8.82 -7.33 10.11
CA VAL A 34 -7.71 -7.52 9.15
C VAL A 34 -8.13 -8.40 7.96
N GLN A 35 -8.97 -9.41 8.17
CA GLN A 35 -9.41 -10.33 7.12
C GLN A 35 -10.50 -9.70 6.23
N GLU A 36 -11.29 -8.79 6.79
CA GLU A 36 -12.24 -7.96 6.06
C GLU A 36 -11.52 -7.00 5.10
N LEU A 37 -10.52 -6.26 5.60
CA LEU A 37 -9.74 -5.35 4.78
C LEU A 37 -9.03 -6.06 3.63
N ASP A 38 -8.52 -7.28 3.87
CA ASP A 38 -7.91 -8.09 2.80
C ASP A 38 -8.93 -8.45 1.70
N THR A 39 -10.15 -8.81 2.09
CA THR A 39 -11.23 -9.14 1.15
C THR A 39 -11.64 -7.91 0.35
N ILE A 40 -11.83 -6.76 1.00
CA ILE A 40 -12.17 -5.48 0.35
C ILE A 40 -11.08 -5.10 -0.67
N CYS A 41 -9.81 -5.21 -0.29
CA CYS A 41 -8.71 -4.85 -1.17
C CYS A 41 -8.53 -5.84 -2.32
N LYS A 42 -8.89 -7.11 -2.14
CA LYS A 42 -8.96 -8.06 -3.24
C LYS A 42 -10.04 -7.68 -4.27
N SER A 43 -11.24 -7.34 -3.80
CA SER A 43 -12.32 -6.86 -4.68
C SER A 43 -11.92 -5.59 -5.45
N TRP A 44 -11.18 -4.69 -4.79
CA TRP A 44 -10.61 -3.49 -5.41
C TRP A 44 -9.59 -3.81 -6.50
N ASP A 45 -8.67 -4.74 -6.24
CA ASP A 45 -7.67 -5.19 -7.23
C ASP A 45 -8.35 -5.83 -8.45
N ASP A 46 -9.38 -6.65 -8.24
CA ASP A 46 -10.16 -7.29 -9.31
C ASP A 46 -10.89 -6.25 -10.19
N PHE A 47 -11.47 -5.22 -9.58
CA PHE A 47 -12.05 -4.09 -10.31
C PHE A 47 -11.00 -3.37 -11.16
N HIS A 48 -9.82 -3.10 -10.60
CA HIS A 48 -8.74 -2.43 -11.31
C HIS A 48 -8.27 -3.21 -12.54
N ALA A 49 -8.13 -4.53 -12.41
CA ALA A 49 -7.76 -5.40 -13.52
C ALA A 49 -8.84 -5.36 -14.63
N CYS A 50 -10.11 -5.54 -14.27
CA CYS A 50 -11.25 -5.50 -15.19
C CYS A 50 -11.34 -4.16 -15.94
N ALA A 51 -11.27 -3.05 -15.21
CA ALA A 51 -11.35 -1.72 -15.80
C ALA A 51 -10.18 -1.44 -16.74
N SER A 52 -8.97 -1.83 -16.36
CA SER A 52 -7.77 -1.64 -17.19
C SER A 52 -7.85 -2.44 -18.50
N GLU A 53 -8.34 -3.67 -18.45
CA GLU A 53 -8.56 -4.50 -19.63
C GLU A 53 -9.58 -3.86 -20.58
N VAL A 54 -10.74 -3.45 -20.07
CA VAL A 54 -11.79 -2.79 -20.89
C VAL A 54 -11.27 -1.50 -21.52
N LEU A 55 -10.57 -0.67 -20.75
CA LEU A 55 -10.06 0.63 -21.21
C LEU A 55 -8.90 0.50 -22.21
N SER A 56 -8.09 -0.57 -22.11
CA SER A 56 -6.99 -0.84 -23.05
C SER A 56 -7.45 -1.10 -24.48
N SER A 57 -8.73 -1.43 -24.68
CA SER A 57 -9.31 -1.71 -26.00
C SER A 57 -9.55 -0.46 -26.87
N CYS A 58 -9.41 0.76 -26.35
CA CYS A 58 -9.55 2.00 -27.11
C CYS A 58 -8.72 3.17 -26.52
N PRO A 59 -7.43 3.25 -26.86
CA PRO A 59 -6.49 4.11 -26.15
C PRO A 59 -6.70 5.62 -26.36
N GLU A 60 -7.26 6.07 -27.49
CA GLU A 60 -7.27 7.50 -27.84
C GLU A 60 -8.41 8.27 -27.15
N GLU A 61 -9.63 7.72 -27.12
CA GLU A 61 -10.80 8.37 -26.51
C GLU A 61 -10.96 8.01 -25.02
N ALA A 62 -10.58 6.78 -24.63
CA ALA A 62 -10.68 6.35 -23.24
C ALA A 62 -9.65 7.03 -22.34
N ALA A 63 -8.44 7.32 -22.82
CA ALA A 63 -7.41 7.98 -22.02
C ALA A 63 -7.78 9.42 -21.64
N ALA A 64 -8.35 10.18 -22.58
CA ALA A 64 -8.76 11.56 -22.34
C ALA A 64 -9.93 11.63 -21.34
N ILE A 65 -10.93 10.76 -21.50
CA ILE A 65 -12.08 10.68 -20.59
C ILE A 65 -11.64 10.19 -19.21
N TRP A 66 -10.78 9.17 -19.15
CA TRP A 66 -10.24 8.65 -17.90
C TRP A 66 -9.46 9.72 -17.12
N GLU A 67 -8.61 10.50 -17.79
CA GLU A 67 -7.86 11.55 -17.11
C GLU A 67 -8.77 12.68 -16.63
N SER A 68 -9.82 13.03 -17.39
CA SER A 68 -10.86 13.98 -16.95
C SER A 68 -11.62 13.48 -15.72
N LEU A 69 -12.08 12.22 -15.73
CA LEU A 69 -12.76 11.61 -14.58
C LEU A 69 -11.84 11.51 -13.35
N ARG A 70 -10.56 11.18 -13.55
CA ARG A 70 -9.55 11.14 -12.49
C ARG A 70 -9.29 12.54 -11.90
N GLN A 71 -9.37 13.59 -12.72
CA GLN A 71 -9.28 14.98 -12.28
C GLN A 71 -10.49 15.41 -11.47
N GLU A 72 -11.70 15.03 -11.89
CA GLU A 72 -12.94 15.32 -11.14
C GLU A 72 -13.03 14.53 -9.84
N SER A 73 -12.61 13.25 -9.82
CA SER A 73 -12.64 12.44 -8.60
C SER A 73 -11.79 13.06 -7.47
N ARG A 74 -10.69 13.75 -7.83
CA ARG A 74 -9.83 14.48 -6.87
C ARG A 74 -10.51 15.68 -6.22
N LYS A 75 -11.57 16.23 -6.82
CA LYS A 75 -12.33 17.36 -6.27
C LYS A 75 -13.36 16.92 -5.24
N ILE A 76 -13.75 15.65 -5.25
CA ILE A 76 -14.70 15.11 -4.29
C ILE A 76 -13.95 14.80 -2.99
N GLN A 77 -14.32 15.47 -1.90
CA GLN A 77 -13.76 15.20 -0.59
C GLN A 77 -14.48 14.02 0.07
N PHE A 78 -14.16 12.81 -0.39
CA PHE A 78 -14.51 11.60 0.37
C PHE A 78 -13.47 11.40 1.48
N GLN A 79 -13.92 11.17 2.71
CA GLN A 79 -13.03 10.73 3.79
C GLN A 79 -12.64 9.27 3.53
N GLY A 80 -11.37 9.08 3.19
CA GLY A 80 -10.87 7.76 2.80
C GLY A 80 -11.33 7.35 1.39
N ASN A 81 -10.51 6.56 0.72
CA ASN A 81 -10.85 5.93 -0.54
C ASN A 81 -10.13 4.58 -0.64
N LEU A 82 -10.66 3.67 -1.48
CA LEU A 82 -10.13 2.31 -1.63
C LEU A 82 -8.71 2.30 -2.19
N GLN A 83 -8.36 3.26 -3.06
CA GLN A 83 -7.00 3.39 -3.57
C GLN A 83 -6.01 3.62 -2.41
N GLU A 84 -6.27 4.59 -1.53
CA GLU A 84 -5.42 4.88 -0.37
C GLU A 84 -5.40 3.71 0.62
N LEU A 85 -6.57 3.15 0.94
CA LEU A 85 -6.70 2.02 1.86
C LEU A 85 -5.91 0.79 1.39
N CYS A 86 -5.99 0.46 0.11
CA CYS A 86 -5.42 -0.76 -0.45
C CYS A 86 -3.99 -0.57 -1.00
N SER A 87 -3.57 0.65 -1.32
CA SER A 87 -2.20 0.94 -1.76
C SER A 87 -1.13 0.55 -0.74
N ALA A 88 -1.45 0.58 0.55
CA ALA A 88 -0.56 0.15 1.63
C ALA A 88 -0.28 -1.36 1.60
N ARG A 89 -1.24 -2.17 1.12
CA ARG A 89 -1.12 -3.63 1.04
C ARG A 89 -0.02 -4.06 0.07
N GLY A 90 0.07 -3.40 -1.09
CA GLY A 90 1.13 -3.64 -2.08
C GLY A 90 2.53 -3.39 -1.53
N ARG A 91 2.70 -2.36 -0.67
CA ARG A 91 3.99 -2.07 -0.01
C ARG A 91 4.38 -3.15 1.01
N LEU A 92 3.42 -3.66 1.79
CA LEU A 92 3.67 -4.73 2.77
C LEU A 92 3.95 -6.08 2.10
N ALA A 93 3.27 -6.40 0.99
CA ALA A 93 3.56 -7.59 0.20
C ALA A 93 4.95 -7.51 -0.44
N SER A 94 5.32 -6.34 -0.99
CA SER A 94 6.66 -6.11 -1.55
C SER A 94 7.76 -6.19 -0.48
N ALA A 95 7.51 -5.69 0.73
CA ALA A 95 8.43 -5.78 1.86
C ALA A 95 8.62 -7.22 2.36
N ARG A 96 7.57 -8.06 2.36
CA ARG A 96 7.67 -9.50 2.68
C ARG A 96 8.32 -10.33 1.59
N SER A 97 8.22 -9.91 0.33
CA SER A 97 8.86 -10.60 -0.80
C SER A 97 10.36 -10.29 -0.94
N SER A 98 10.83 -9.28 -0.20
CA SER A 98 12.25 -9.01 -0.03
C SER A 98 12.75 -9.85 1.15
N PRO A 99 13.85 -10.62 1.05
CA PRO A 99 14.44 -11.22 2.23
C PRO A 99 14.84 -10.06 3.14
N ALA A 100 14.20 -9.98 4.32
CA ALA A 100 14.66 -9.14 5.39
C ALA A 100 16.08 -9.61 5.74
N ALA A 101 17.09 -8.94 5.19
CA ALA A 101 18.43 -9.02 5.69
C ALA A 101 18.40 -8.36 7.08
N GLU A 102 18.08 -9.16 8.10
CA GLU A 102 18.28 -8.84 9.50
C GLU A 102 19.77 -8.62 9.73
N THR A 103 20.27 -7.42 9.43
CA THR A 103 21.59 -6.98 9.86
C THR A 103 21.45 -6.35 11.23
N SER A 104 21.40 -7.21 12.25
CA SER A 104 21.69 -6.85 13.63
C SER A 104 22.67 -7.85 14.22
N GLN A 105 23.93 -7.76 13.78
CA GLN A 105 25.07 -8.26 14.54
C GLN A 105 26.01 -7.08 14.79
N ALA A 106 25.86 -6.45 15.95
CA ALA A 106 26.85 -5.52 16.48
C ALA A 106 28.01 -6.34 17.04
N THR A 107 29.10 -6.48 16.28
CA THR A 107 30.37 -7.00 16.79
C THR A 107 31.12 -5.86 17.47
N LEU A 108 31.06 -5.80 18.81
CA LEU A 108 31.92 -4.92 19.61
C LEU A 108 33.34 -5.49 19.59
N GLN A 109 34.18 -5.05 18.65
CA GLN A 109 35.63 -5.25 18.77
C GLN A 109 36.21 -4.19 19.72
N GLY A 110 36.51 -4.61 20.95
CA GLY A 110 37.33 -3.84 21.88
C GLY A 110 38.80 -3.95 21.49
N SER A 111 39.42 -2.83 21.14
CA SER A 111 40.88 -2.70 21.02
C SER A 111 41.41 -1.97 22.25
N ALA A 112 42.13 -2.71 23.10
CA ALA A 112 42.93 -2.14 24.16
C ALA A 112 44.32 -1.81 23.59
N THR A 113 44.67 -0.53 23.49
CA THR A 113 46.05 -0.08 23.29
C THR A 113 46.60 0.45 24.62
N PRO A 114 47.71 -0.11 25.13
CA PRO A 114 48.34 0.37 26.36
C PRO A 114 49.31 1.53 26.08
N LEU A 115 49.51 2.35 27.12
CA LEU A 115 50.65 3.25 27.37
C LEU A 115 50.69 4.62 26.68
N CYS A 116 50.52 5.69 27.47
CA CYS A 116 51.57 6.69 27.76
C CYS A 116 51.06 7.70 28.84
N PRO A 117 51.79 8.00 29.93
CA PRO A 117 51.36 8.97 30.93
C PRO A 117 51.79 10.39 30.55
N PRO A 118 50.98 11.45 30.76
CA PRO A 118 51.53 12.79 30.73
C PRO A 118 52.18 13.08 32.08
N PHE A 119 53.49 13.31 32.03
CA PHE A 119 54.15 14.30 32.87
C PHE A 119 53.29 15.58 32.87
N LEU A 120 52.57 15.83 33.96
CA LEU A 120 52.19 17.19 34.33
C LEU A 120 52.93 17.52 35.61
N ALA A 121 54.04 18.20 35.39
CA ALA A 121 54.77 18.93 36.40
C ALA A 121 53.81 19.86 37.16
N LEU A 122 53.85 19.71 38.49
CA LEU A 122 54.14 20.78 39.45
C LEU A 122 53.41 22.13 39.21
N LEU A 123 52.46 22.47 40.09
CA LEU A 123 52.62 23.48 41.17
C LEU A 123 51.25 23.99 41.68
N ILE A 124 51.02 23.74 42.97
CA ILE A 124 50.54 24.68 44.00
C ILE A 124 49.14 25.29 43.83
N LEU A 125 48.26 24.95 44.79
CA LEU A 125 47.66 25.92 45.72
C LEU A 125 46.90 25.19 46.86
N LEU A 126 47.41 25.41 48.09
CA LEU A 126 46.93 25.09 49.44
C LEU A 126 46.95 23.62 49.91
#